data_AF-A0A4U6P9V1-F1
#
_entry.id   AF-A0A4U6P9V1-F1
#
_cell.length_a   1.000
_cell.length_b   1.000
_cell.length_c   1.000
_cell.angle_alpha   90.00
_cell.angle_beta   90.00
_cell.angle_gamma   90.00
#
_symmetry.space_group_name_H-M   'P 1'
#
loop_
_entity.id
_entity.type
_entity.pdbx_description
1 polymer ?
#
loop_
_entity_poly.entity_id
_entity_poly.type
_entity_poly.pdbx_seq_one_letter_code
_entity_poly.pdbx_strand_id
1 'polypeptide(L)'
;MDMITCRARIGGQAPLYSYRVLVPLDQISPLRRHRVVILHAVTPAGRQPCTRLADVLAPNRWFERYLAMHCGLAARLNLVSRRVEAIILHAIFPEMTARLVPPMLQLDHDPGEASHRISGIDLNAAFDSLAPRIETLMAADLGLCIDNQRRAA
;
A
#
# COMPACT_ATOMS: atom_id res chain seq x y z
N MET A 1 -11.96 -5.26 -0.42
CA MET A 1 -10.62 -5.85 -0.52
C MET A 1 -9.93 -5.69 0.81
N ASP A 2 -9.31 -6.76 1.31
CA ASP A 2 -8.48 -6.72 2.52
C ASP A 2 -7.07 -6.23 2.21
N MET A 3 -6.50 -5.48 3.14
CA MET A 3 -5.13 -4.95 3.08
C MET A 3 -4.49 -5.02 4.46
N ILE A 4 -3.17 -4.97 4.49
CA ILE A 4 -2.34 -4.97 5.69
C ILE A 4 -1.49 -3.71 5.66
N THR A 5 -1.66 -2.84 6.64
CA THR A 5 -0.84 -1.64 6.82
C THR A 5 0.21 -1.92 7.90
N CYS A 6 1.48 -1.69 7.57
CA CYS A 6 2.58 -1.94 8.49
C CYS A 6 3.40 -0.67 8.75
N ARG A 7 3.82 -0.51 10.00
CA ARG A 7 4.88 0.38 10.46
C ARG A 7 5.99 -0.50 11.04
N ALA A 8 7.13 -0.56 10.35
CA ALA A 8 8.29 -1.35 10.75
C ALA A 8 9.46 -0.44 11.13
N ARG A 9 10.17 -0.78 12.21
CA ARG A 9 11.32 0.01 12.66
C ARG A 9 12.52 -0.31 11.79
N ILE A 10 13.24 0.72 11.39
CA ILE A 10 14.53 0.60 10.72
C ILE A 10 15.59 0.69 11.80
N GLY A 11 16.51 -0.28 11.83
CA GLY A 11 17.59 -0.33 12.82
C GLY A 11 18.43 0.95 12.82
N GLY A 12 18.86 1.38 14.00
CA GLY A 12 19.63 2.61 14.19
C GLY A 12 19.28 3.30 15.51
N GLN A 13 20.01 4.38 15.83
CA GLN A 13 19.74 5.19 17.03
C GLN A 13 18.54 6.13 16.83
N ALA A 14 18.35 6.65 15.62
CA ALA A 14 17.19 7.48 15.31
C ALA A 14 15.92 6.61 15.15
N PRO A 15 14.74 7.09 15.60
CA PRO A 15 13.45 6.42 15.39
C PRO A 15 13.00 6.54 13.93
N LEU A 16 13.64 5.77 13.05
CA LEU A 16 13.33 5.69 11.62
C LEU A 16 12.36 4.54 11.35
N TYR A 17 11.35 4.81 10.54
CA TYR A 17 10.25 3.88 10.26
C TYR A 17 9.96 3.73 8.77
N SER A 18 9.66 2.51 8.34
CA SER A 18 9.12 2.20 7.02
C SER A 18 7.63 1.93 7.14
N TYR A 19 6.82 2.68 6.38
CA TYR A 19 5.38 2.50 6.29
C TYR A 19 5.02 1.85 4.97
N ARG A 20 4.14 0.83 5.00
CA ARG A 20 3.77 0.07 3.79
C ARG A 20 2.32 -0.37 3.84
N VAL A 21 1.69 -0.42 2.67
CA VAL A 21 0.42 -1.10 2.45
C VAL A 21 0.69 -2.35 1.62
N LEU A 22 0.31 -3.50 2.15
CA LEU A 22 0.45 -4.80 1.52
C LEU A 22 -0.95 -5.38 1.27
N VAL A 23 -1.12 -6.02 0.12
CA VAL A 23 -2.39 -6.67 -0.24
C VAL A 23 -2.18 -8.17 -0.28
N PRO A 24 -2.92 -8.97 0.52
CA PRO A 24 -2.86 -10.42 0.48
C PRO A 24 -3.12 -10.99 -0.93
N LEU A 25 -2.38 -12.03 -1.31
CA LEU A 25 -2.42 -12.58 -2.68
C LEU A 25 -3.80 -13.13 -3.08
N ASP A 26 -4.57 -13.62 -2.11
CA ASP A 26 -5.94 -14.11 -2.28
C ASP A 26 -6.93 -13.00 -2.69
N GLN A 27 -6.63 -11.74 -2.37
CA GLN A 27 -7.45 -10.58 -2.72
C GLN A 27 -7.21 -10.08 -4.16
N ILE A 28 -6.11 -10.51 -4.78
CA ILE A 28 -5.79 -10.13 -6.15
C ILE A 28 -6.61 -10.98 -7.11
N SER A 29 -7.10 -10.35 -8.19
CA SER A 29 -7.75 -11.06 -9.28
C SER A 29 -6.90 -12.24 -9.79
N PRO A 30 -7.47 -13.46 -9.92
CA PRO A 30 -6.72 -14.67 -10.30
C PRO A 30 -5.88 -14.50 -11.58
N LEU A 31 -6.39 -13.73 -12.55
CA LEU A 31 -5.71 -13.47 -13.83
C LEU A 31 -4.42 -12.64 -13.69
N ARG A 32 -4.22 -11.98 -12.54
CA ARG A 32 -3.10 -11.04 -12.30
C ARG A 32 -2.09 -11.58 -11.29
N ARG A 33 -2.47 -12.56 -10.45
CA ARG A 33 -1.61 -13.11 -9.38
C ARG A 33 -0.24 -13.58 -9.84
N HIS A 34 -0.13 -14.13 -11.05
CA HIS A 34 1.14 -14.60 -11.61
C HIS A 34 2.06 -13.49 -12.14
N ARG A 35 1.58 -12.22 -12.15
CA ARG A 35 2.29 -11.08 -12.74
C ARG A 35 2.82 -10.09 -11.70
N VAL A 36 2.42 -10.23 -10.45
CA VAL A 36 2.78 -9.32 -9.36
C VAL A 36 3.97 -9.85 -8.57
N VAL A 37 4.70 -8.95 -7.91
CA VAL A 37 5.78 -9.35 -7.02
C VAL A 37 5.19 -9.93 -5.73
N ILE A 38 5.62 -11.14 -5.37
CA ILE A 38 5.20 -11.79 -4.12
C ILE A 38 6.19 -11.41 -3.01
N LEU A 39 5.65 -10.79 -1.97
CA LEU A 39 6.30 -10.47 -0.71
C LEU A 39 5.68 -11.32 0.40
N HIS A 40 6.37 -11.43 1.54
CA HIS A 40 5.82 -12.10 2.72
C HIS A 40 5.70 -11.10 3.85
N ALA A 41 4.47 -10.82 4.28
CA ALA A 41 4.20 -10.07 5.49
C ALA A 41 4.26 -11.01 6.70
N VAL A 42 4.91 -10.59 7.78
CA VAL A 42 4.81 -11.28 9.06
C VAL A 42 3.50 -10.87 9.71
N THR A 43 2.66 -11.84 10.05
CA THR A 43 1.38 -11.65 10.74
C THR A 43 1.32 -12.59 11.95
N PRO A 44 0.39 -12.39 12.90
CA PRO A 44 0.21 -13.32 14.02
C PRO A 44 -0.11 -14.76 13.58
N ALA A 45 -0.71 -14.92 12.40
CA ALA A 45 -1.02 -16.22 11.80
C ALA A 45 0.17 -16.83 11.03
N GLY A 46 1.35 -16.19 11.06
CA GLY A 46 2.55 -16.60 10.34
C GLY A 46 2.86 -15.72 9.11
N ARG A 47 3.65 -16.26 8.18
CA ARG A 47 4.02 -15.56 6.94
C ARG A 47 2.87 -15.61 5.94
N GLN A 48 2.33 -14.45 5.60
CA GLN A 48 1.26 -14.32 4.61
C GLN A 48 1.80 -13.80 3.27
N PRO A 49 1.54 -14.49 2.14
CA PRO A 49 1.93 -14.01 0.82
C PRO A 49 1.10 -12.77 0.45
N CYS A 50 1.79 -11.68 0.15
CA CYS A 50 1.22 -10.38 -0.17
C CYS A 50 1.91 -9.77 -1.39
N THR A 51 1.37 -8.66 -1.91
CA THR A 51 2.03 -7.83 -2.91
C THR A 51 1.98 -6.35 -2.50
N ARG A 52 2.64 -5.49 -3.28
CA ARG A 52 2.62 -4.03 -3.08
C ARG A 52 1.34 -3.43 -3.66
N LEU A 53 0.85 -2.35 -3.06
CA LEU A 53 -0.34 -1.67 -3.58
C LEU A 53 -0.17 -1.22 -5.03
N ALA A 54 1.04 -0.79 -5.42
CA ALA A 54 1.34 -0.41 -6.79
C ALA A 54 1.06 -1.52 -7.82
N ASP A 55 1.36 -2.78 -7.49
CA ASP A 55 1.11 -3.94 -8.37
C ASP A 55 -0.40 -4.24 -8.47
N VAL A 56 -1.15 -3.97 -7.41
CA VAL A 56 -2.62 -4.11 -7.40
C VAL A 56 -3.28 -3.04 -8.26
N LEU A 57 -2.83 -1.79 -8.14
CA LEU A 57 -3.36 -0.64 -8.89
C LEU A 57 -3.04 -0.69 -10.38
N ALA A 58 -1.88 -1.26 -10.74
CA ALA A 58 -1.36 -1.28 -12.10
C ALA A 58 -2.42 -1.71 -13.13
N PRO A 59 -2.66 -0.91 -14.20
CA PRO A 59 -3.62 -1.29 -15.24
C PRO A 59 -3.11 -2.52 -15.99
N ASN A 60 -3.97 -3.26 -16.69
CA ASN A 60 -3.56 -4.49 -17.39
C ASN A 60 -2.39 -4.28 -18.37
N ARG A 61 -2.38 -3.13 -19.06
CA ARG A 61 -1.31 -2.70 -19.98
C ARG A 61 0.06 -2.50 -19.32
N TRP A 62 0.13 -2.42 -17.99
CA TRP A 62 1.39 -2.37 -17.25
C TRP A 62 2.23 -3.64 -17.44
N PHE A 63 1.56 -4.78 -17.60
CA PHE A 63 2.23 -6.09 -17.72
C PHE A 63 2.47 -6.49 -19.18
N GLU A 64 2.14 -5.63 -20.14
CA GLU A 64 2.36 -5.87 -21.57
C GLU A 64 3.79 -5.49 -21.97
N ARG A 65 4.45 -6.33 -22.78
CA ARG A 65 5.90 -6.30 -23.08
C ARG A 65 6.39 -5.16 -24.01
N TYR A 66 5.59 -4.13 -24.29
CA TYR A 66 5.97 -3.09 -25.26
C TYR A 66 6.78 -1.94 -24.62
N LEU A 67 8.10 -2.07 -24.72
CA LEU A 67 9.15 -1.26 -24.10
C LEU A 67 9.02 0.29 -24.20
N ALA A 68 8.33 0.83 -25.21
CA ALA A 68 8.28 2.27 -25.45
C ALA A 68 7.20 3.03 -24.63
N MET A 69 6.26 2.33 -23.99
CA MET A 69 5.12 2.95 -23.29
C MET A 69 5.42 3.32 -21.82
N HIS A 70 6.64 3.09 -21.34
CA HIS A 70 6.83 2.79 -19.92
C HIS A 70 7.32 3.92 -19.02
N CYS A 71 8.04 4.95 -19.47
CA CYS A 71 8.55 5.95 -18.52
C CYS A 71 7.44 6.81 -17.91
N GLY A 72 6.54 7.33 -18.75
CA GLY A 72 5.41 8.16 -18.30
C GLY A 72 4.41 7.36 -17.46
N LEU A 73 4.08 6.14 -17.86
CA LEU A 73 3.17 5.27 -17.10
C LEU A 73 3.80 4.84 -15.78
N ALA A 74 5.08 4.45 -15.75
CA ALA A 74 5.77 4.06 -14.52
C ALA A 74 5.84 5.21 -13.51
N ALA A 75 6.22 6.41 -13.97
CA ALA A 75 6.28 7.60 -13.12
C ALA A 75 4.90 7.94 -12.54
N ARG A 76 3.85 7.93 -13.37
CA ARG A 76 2.48 8.21 -12.92
C ARG A 76 1.95 7.13 -12.00
N LEU A 77 2.17 5.85 -12.31
CA LEU A 77 1.77 4.73 -11.46
C LEU A 77 2.45 4.82 -10.10
N ASN A 78 3.75 5.11 -10.06
CA ASN A 78 4.48 5.30 -8.80
C ASN A 78 3.91 6.45 -7.97
N LEU A 79 3.63 7.61 -8.60
CA LEU A 79 3.07 8.77 -7.90
C LEU A 79 1.67 8.47 -7.36
N VAL A 80 0.78 7.92 -8.20
CA VAL A 80 -0.59 7.57 -7.81
C VAL A 80 -0.56 6.53 -6.69
N SER A 81 0.23 5.47 -6.84
CA SER A 81 0.31 4.41 -5.84
C SER A 81 0.83 4.93 -4.50
N ARG A 82 1.92 5.72 -4.49
CA ARG A 82 2.45 6.33 -3.25
C ARG A 82 1.48 7.32 -2.63
N ARG A 83 0.63 7.99 -3.43
CA ARG A 83 -0.40 8.89 -2.91
C ARG A 83 -1.57 8.13 -2.31
N VAL A 84 -2.03 7.06 -2.96
CA VAL A 84 -3.07 6.18 -2.39
C VAL A 84 -2.57 5.51 -1.12
N GLU A 85 -1.35 4.97 -1.12
CA GLU A 85 -0.73 4.41 0.09
C GLU A 85 -0.65 5.47 1.19
N ALA A 86 -0.30 6.71 0.86
CA ALA A 86 -0.22 7.78 1.85
C ALA A 86 -1.57 8.10 2.49
N ILE A 87 -2.64 8.14 1.70
CA ILE A 87 -4.01 8.36 2.20
C ILE A 87 -4.43 7.23 3.14
N ILE A 88 -4.17 5.98 2.75
CA ILE A 88 -4.48 4.79 3.58
C ILE A 88 -3.67 4.83 4.87
N LEU A 89 -2.36 5.04 4.78
CA LEU A 89 -1.47 5.03 5.93
C LEU A 89 -1.77 6.18 6.89
N HIS A 90 -2.08 7.38 6.40
CA HIS A 90 -2.47 8.49 7.26
C HIS A 90 -3.75 8.20 8.06
N ALA A 91 -4.70 7.47 7.46
CA ALA A 91 -5.94 7.08 8.14
C ALA A 91 -5.71 6.08 9.29
N ILE A 92 -4.63 5.29 9.23
CA ILE A 92 -4.31 4.25 10.23
C ILE A 92 -3.22 4.67 11.21
N PHE A 93 -2.22 5.40 10.71
CA PHE A 93 -1.08 5.94 11.43
C PHE A 93 -1.09 7.47 11.27
N PRO A 94 -1.77 8.21 12.16
CA PRO A 94 -1.94 9.66 12.04
C PRO A 94 -0.62 10.45 11.96
N GLU A 95 0.47 9.90 12.51
CA GLU A 95 1.82 10.46 12.41
C GLU A 95 2.38 10.46 10.97
N MET A 96 1.85 9.62 10.08
CA MET A 96 2.22 9.59 8.67
C MET A 96 1.51 10.72 7.92
N THR A 97 2.03 11.95 8.03
CA THR A 97 1.43 13.16 7.44
C THR A 97 1.98 13.51 6.05
N ALA A 98 2.98 12.77 5.57
CA ALA A 98 3.60 13.04 4.28
C ALA A 98 2.62 12.80 3.13
N ARG A 99 2.58 13.72 2.17
CA ARG A 99 1.69 13.63 1.00
C ARG A 99 1.91 12.37 0.17
N LEU A 100 3.16 11.92 0.07
CA LEU A 100 3.59 10.68 -0.56
C LEU A 100 4.38 9.87 0.46
N VAL A 101 4.16 8.56 0.53
CA VAL A 101 4.87 7.69 1.49
C VAL A 101 6.37 7.80 1.26
N PRO A 102 7.16 8.31 2.21
CA PRO A 102 8.60 8.37 2.08
C PRO A 102 9.20 6.97 2.23
N PRO A 103 10.40 6.69 1.69
CA PRO A 103 11.08 5.42 1.93
C PRO A 103 11.27 5.13 3.42
N MET A 104 11.55 6.18 4.19
CA MET A 104 11.76 6.18 5.62
C MET A 104 11.22 7.49 6.20
N LEU A 105 10.55 7.43 7.35
CA LEU A 105 10.07 8.58 8.09
C LEU A 105 10.73 8.58 9.47
N GLN A 106 11.37 9.68 9.85
CA GLN A 106 11.86 9.89 11.21
C GLN A 106 10.75 10.46 12.06
N LEU A 107 10.55 9.92 13.27
CA LEU A 107 9.57 10.42 14.23
C LEU A 107 10.26 11.09 15.43
N ASP A 108 9.52 11.86 16.20
CA ASP A 108 10.05 12.51 17.41
C ASP A 108 10.10 11.57 18.61
N HIS A 109 9.31 10.49 18.59
CA HIS A 109 9.25 9.47 19.62
C HIS A 109 9.20 8.08 18.98
N ASP A 110 9.35 7.06 19.81
CA ASP A 110 9.38 5.66 19.40
C ASP A 110 8.01 5.01 19.60
N PRO A 111 7.12 4.96 18.59
CA PRO A 111 5.79 4.38 18.75
C PRO A 111 5.79 2.83 18.68
N GLY A 112 6.94 2.20 18.40
CA GLY A 112 7.07 0.76 18.21
C GLY A 112 6.62 0.28 16.84
N GLU A 113 6.81 -1.01 16.54
CA GLU A 113 6.27 -1.62 15.33
C GLU A 113 4.76 -1.84 15.46
N ALA A 114 4.04 -1.79 14.34
CA ALA A 114 2.61 -2.04 14.32
C ALA A 114 2.15 -2.59 12.97
N SER A 115 1.14 -3.45 13.00
CA SER A 115 0.46 -3.93 11.80
C SER A 115 -1.04 -4.01 12.02
N HIS A 116 -1.80 -3.56 11.04
CA HIS A 116 -3.26 -3.55 11.08
C HIS A 116 -3.84 -4.17 9.81
N ARG A 117 -4.89 -4.97 9.98
CA ARG A 117 -5.70 -5.44 8.87
C ARG A 117 -6.86 -4.48 8.67
N ILE A 118 -7.05 -4.07 7.43
CA ILE A 118 -8.10 -3.14 7.03
C ILE A 118 -8.83 -3.72 5.82
N SER A 119 -10.05 -3.27 5.61
CA SER A 119 -10.79 -3.51 4.37
C SER A 119 -11.13 -2.19 3.70
N GLY A 120 -11.27 -2.21 2.38
CA GLY A 120 -11.67 -1.05 1.58
C GLY A 120 -12.28 -1.46 0.24
N ILE A 121 -12.45 -0.48 -0.65
CA ILE A 121 -12.92 -0.73 -2.02
C ILE A 121 -11.97 -1.67 -2.80
N ASP A 122 -12.44 -2.23 -3.90
CA ASP A 122 -11.57 -2.98 -4.81
C ASP A 122 -10.63 -2.05 -5.57
N LEU A 123 -9.33 -2.33 -5.47
CA LEU A 123 -8.26 -1.56 -6.10
C LEU A 123 -7.60 -2.30 -7.28
N ASN A 124 -8.08 -3.50 -7.63
CA ASN A 124 -7.56 -4.26 -8.77
C ASN A 124 -7.66 -3.43 -10.07
N ALA A 125 -6.50 -3.12 -10.67
CA ALA A 125 -6.40 -2.35 -11.91
C ALA A 125 -7.07 -0.96 -11.85
N ALA A 126 -7.20 -0.38 -10.65
CA ALA A 126 -7.90 0.88 -10.42
C ALA A 126 -7.08 2.14 -10.79
N PHE A 127 -5.89 2.00 -11.38
CA PHE A 127 -5.07 3.15 -11.76
C PHE A 127 -5.82 4.16 -12.63
N ASP A 128 -6.53 3.68 -13.67
CA ASP A 128 -7.19 4.58 -14.63
C ASP A 128 -8.38 5.33 -14.03
N SER A 129 -9.05 4.76 -13.02
CA SER A 129 -10.14 5.43 -12.30
C SER A 129 -9.63 6.41 -11.24
N LEU A 130 -8.51 6.10 -10.58
CA LEU A 130 -7.95 6.91 -9.50
C LEU A 130 -7.05 8.04 -9.99
N ALA A 131 -6.24 7.80 -11.03
CA ALA A 131 -5.25 8.77 -11.51
C ALA A 131 -5.84 10.15 -11.86
N PRO A 132 -7.02 10.29 -12.50
CA PRO A 132 -7.60 11.59 -12.81
C PRO A 132 -8.05 12.38 -11.57
N ARG A 133 -8.35 11.70 -10.45
CA ARG A 133 -8.91 12.30 -9.23
C ARG A 133 -7.94 12.31 -8.06
N ILE A 134 -6.68 11.93 -8.28
CA ILE A 134 -5.70 11.66 -7.22
C ILE A 134 -5.43 12.85 -6.29
N GLU A 135 -5.60 14.07 -6.81
CA GLU A 135 -5.44 15.32 -6.06
C GLU A 135 -6.60 15.59 -5.09
N THR A 136 -7.80 15.08 -5.43
CA THR A 136 -9.03 15.25 -4.64
C THR A 136 -9.42 14.00 -3.86
N LEU A 137 -8.67 12.90 -4.01
CA LEU A 137 -8.97 11.62 -3.40
C LEU A 137 -8.76 11.69 -1.89
N MET A 138 -9.77 11.26 -1.13
CA MET A 138 -9.77 11.25 0.32
C MET A 138 -9.90 9.83 0.86
N ALA A 139 -9.61 9.62 2.15
CA ALA A 139 -9.74 8.31 2.80
C ALA A 139 -11.17 7.76 2.74
N ALA A 140 -12.19 8.64 2.80
CA ALA A 140 -13.59 8.27 2.68
C ALA A 140 -13.93 7.65 1.31
N ASP A 141 -13.27 8.09 0.24
CA ASP A 141 -13.48 7.54 -1.11
C ASP A 141 -12.96 6.10 -1.24
N LEU A 142 -12.05 5.69 -0.35
CA LEU A 142 -11.47 4.34 -0.33
C LEU A 142 -12.28 3.35 0.52
N GLY A 143 -13.34 3.80 1.19
CA GLY A 143 -14.23 2.95 1.99
C GLY A 143 -13.52 2.19 3.11
N LEU A 144 -12.50 2.81 3.73
CA LEU A 144 -11.64 2.14 4.70
C LEU A 144 -12.40 1.78 5.98
N CYS A 145 -12.32 0.51 6.37
CA CYS A 145 -12.83 0.00 7.63
C CYS A 145 -11.73 -0.78 8.35
N ILE A 146 -11.47 -0.42 9.61
CA ILE A 146 -10.48 -1.11 10.45
C ILE A 146 -11.13 -2.36 11.02
N ASP A 147 -10.53 -3.52 10.74
CA ASP A 147 -10.95 -4.75 11.40
C ASP A 147 -10.40 -4.74 12.84
N ASN A 148 -11.18 -4.17 13.76
CA ASN A 148 -10.83 -4.03 15.17
C ASN A 148 -10.63 -5.37 15.90
N GLN A 149 -10.87 -6.51 15.26
CA GLN A 149 -10.75 -7.82 15.90
C GLN A 149 -9.34 -8.43 15.83
N ARG A 150 -8.40 -7.84 15.09
CA ARG A 150 -7.03 -8.39 14.98
C ARG A 150 -5.97 -7.29 14.97
N ARG A 151 -5.64 -6.76 16.16
CA ARG A 151 -4.34 -6.07 16.36
C ARG A 151 -3.26 -7.11 16.12
N ALA A 152 -2.39 -6.89 15.13
CA ALA A 152 -1.14 -7.64 15.06
C ALA A 152 -0.21 -7.04 16.11
N ALA A 153 -0.21 -7.68 17.28
CA ALA A 153 0.75 -7.46 18.36
C ALA A 153 2.05 -8.21 18.06
#